data_AF-A0A1C5Y5S0-F1
#
_entry.id   AF-A0A1C5Y5S0-F1
#
_cell.length_a   1.000
_cell.length_b   1.000
_cell.length_c   1.000
_cell.angle_alpha   90.00
_cell.angle_beta   90.00
_cell.angle_gamma   90.00
#
_symmetry.space_group_name_H-M   'P 1'
#
loop_
_entity.id
_entity.type
_entity.pdbx_description
1 polymer ?
#
loop_
_entity_poly.entity_id
_entity_poly.type
_entity_poly.pdbx_seq_one_letter_code
_entity_poly.pdbx_strand_id
1 'polypeptide(L)'
;MRKFIKRNFVALVLACTLAFEPYCVLASETGMLTGEMTESETVNEPEAAEEELSDAKPEMTEETDVPEVTEEAGGIEESEVEEDGEEAVNSCKESVEEKIQQVTEVWNEPHIRVADIRLTDLGTRIEAEAVYESNDQNVQFRWVQYNLQTQKWTVLKEWQESSQITWYPPEKGDYWICVAVKLSDGRTTSKTVAYRYKGVYANLTDMCVVDKGNHFELGVSYETNDPDIVFRWRYYDVAEDEWRLIRDWDAGNWASWKAVHPGDFLMYAEAKLSDGTVVAKSCGHRVKKTGIASFYTNIQSPGWLESEIKLQGKYNDSFDVVGSERYLVYDGNTWRTIPHTSDGAVWSPQSLGKYLFCYEIYNKNGGLIEQSFIEFSVEAPYVNFGNIKINNAADLEYILSVDVDTNDSAAEYRWMYYNVSEGQWHTISDWGKTSDSYWYAPDTGNYWLHVEARLHDGTVQSNTVSYTAQQYPPDLAAMMLYANMYSSSTPYIIMVNRDACKVGIFQGWQGGWSPVMYMDCTVGKPSTPTVSGVFRVGSRGYYFDSYGSRCFWWTQFYGNYLFHSVLYYPNGSLMDGRVGMALSHGCVRLQIDNAKWIYDNIPSGTTVVVY
;
A
#
# COMPACT_ATOMS: atom_id res chain seq x y z
N MET A 1 -48.98 6.40 -4.42
CA MET A 1 -47.85 7.29 -4.79
C MET A 1 -46.94 7.64 -3.60
N ARG A 2 -47.43 8.19 -2.47
CA ARG A 2 -46.59 8.52 -1.29
C ARG A 2 -45.85 7.33 -0.64
N LYS A 3 -46.45 6.12 -0.60
CA LYS A 3 -45.76 4.89 -0.14
C LYS A 3 -44.67 4.40 -1.10
N PHE A 4 -44.86 4.60 -2.41
CA PHE A 4 -43.91 4.17 -3.46
C PHE A 4 -42.66 5.08 -3.49
N ILE A 5 -42.86 6.38 -3.26
CA ILE A 5 -41.78 7.37 -3.20
C ILE A 5 -40.92 7.21 -1.94
N LYS A 6 -41.53 6.91 -0.77
CA LYS A 6 -40.78 6.64 0.47
C LYS A 6 -39.91 5.39 0.36
N ARG A 7 -40.46 4.30 -0.20
CA ARG A 7 -39.77 3.02 -0.37
C ARG A 7 -38.58 3.12 -1.33
N ASN A 8 -38.69 3.91 -2.40
CA ASN A 8 -37.59 4.16 -3.32
C ASN A 8 -36.53 5.11 -2.75
N PHE A 9 -36.90 6.08 -1.90
CA PHE A 9 -35.92 6.99 -1.27
C PHE A 9 -35.07 6.28 -0.22
N VAL A 10 -35.67 5.42 0.61
CA VAL A 10 -34.94 4.61 1.60
C VAL A 10 -34.06 3.55 0.91
N ALA A 11 -34.55 2.92 -0.17
CA ALA A 11 -33.76 1.99 -0.97
C ALA A 11 -32.56 2.67 -1.67
N LEU A 12 -32.71 3.92 -2.12
CA LEU A 12 -31.63 4.70 -2.73
C LEU A 12 -30.54 5.09 -1.70
N VAL A 13 -30.93 5.43 -0.48
CA VAL A 13 -29.99 5.71 0.63
C VAL A 13 -29.24 4.43 1.03
N LEU A 14 -29.92 3.28 1.12
CA LEU A 14 -29.28 1.99 1.40
C LEU A 14 -28.30 1.58 0.28
N ALA A 15 -28.66 1.79 -0.99
CA ALA A 15 -27.80 1.45 -2.13
C ALA A 15 -26.51 2.29 -2.17
N CYS A 16 -26.55 3.55 -1.74
CA CYS A 16 -25.34 4.38 -1.60
C CYS A 16 -24.47 4.00 -0.40
N THR A 17 -25.05 3.48 0.69
CA THR A 17 -24.28 3.09 1.90
C THR A 17 -23.70 1.67 1.84
N LEU A 18 -24.34 0.74 1.11
CA LEU A 18 -23.84 -0.63 0.95
C LEU A 18 -22.78 -0.77 -0.17
N ALA A 19 -22.55 0.27 -0.96
CA ALA A 19 -21.57 0.29 -2.04
C ALA A 19 -20.12 0.57 -1.58
N PHE A 20 -19.89 0.77 -0.28
CA PHE A 20 -18.57 0.98 0.31
C PHE A 20 -18.37 0.02 1.48
N GLU A 21 -18.00 -1.23 1.18
CA GLU A 21 -17.24 -2.04 2.14
C GLU A 21 -15.78 -1.53 2.13
N PRO A 22 -15.13 -1.34 3.28
CA PRO A 22 -13.69 -1.17 3.29
C PRO A 22 -13.05 -2.49 2.87
N TYR A 23 -12.26 -2.44 1.79
CA TYR A 23 -11.34 -3.50 1.42
C TYR A 23 -10.45 -3.82 2.64
N CYS A 24 -10.69 -4.97 3.27
CA CYS A 24 -9.71 -5.60 4.13
C CYS A 24 -8.59 -6.12 3.22
N VAL A 25 -7.39 -5.58 3.37
CA VAL A 25 -6.20 -5.99 2.63
C VAL A 25 -5.89 -7.46 2.97
N LEU A 26 -6.18 -8.35 2.03
CA LEU A 26 -5.50 -9.63 1.88
C LEU A 26 -4.68 -9.54 0.60
N ALA A 27 -3.37 -9.75 0.75
CA ALA A 27 -2.45 -9.87 -0.35
C ALA A 27 -2.73 -11.15 -1.14
N SER A 28 -2.99 -11.03 -2.43
CA SER A 28 -2.44 -11.92 -3.46
C SER A 28 -2.68 -11.36 -4.87
N GLU A 29 -1.58 -11.25 -5.62
CA GLU A 29 -1.42 -11.46 -7.06
C GLU A 29 -2.41 -10.79 -8.03
N THR A 30 -1.93 -9.75 -8.73
CA THR A 30 -2.56 -9.25 -9.94
C THR A 30 -1.84 -9.78 -11.18
N GLY A 31 -2.55 -10.65 -11.91
CA GLY A 31 -2.32 -10.91 -13.32
C GLY A 31 -2.88 -9.77 -14.18
N MET A 32 -2.20 -9.51 -15.29
CA MET A 32 -2.49 -8.50 -16.31
C MET A 32 -3.88 -8.64 -16.94
N LEU A 33 -4.49 -7.50 -17.31
CA LEU A 33 -4.87 -7.18 -18.71
C LEU A 33 -5.49 -5.77 -18.84
N THR A 34 -4.75 -4.92 -19.56
CA THR A 34 -5.14 -3.91 -20.59
C THR A 34 -6.50 -3.21 -20.55
N GLY A 35 -6.46 -1.87 -20.52
CA GLY A 35 -7.55 -0.98 -20.96
C GLY A 35 -7.08 0.47 -21.03
N GLU A 36 -7.12 1.05 -22.23
CA GLU A 36 -6.60 2.35 -22.66
C GLU A 36 -7.14 3.56 -21.85
N MET A 37 -6.28 4.54 -21.57
CA MET A 37 -6.69 5.91 -21.25
C MET A 37 -5.98 6.90 -22.17
N THR A 38 -6.79 7.77 -22.75
CA THR A 38 -6.46 8.86 -23.67
C THR A 38 -5.76 10.03 -23.01
N GLU A 39 -4.87 10.65 -23.79
CA GLU A 39 -4.01 11.80 -23.49
C GLU A 39 -4.76 13.08 -23.05
N SER A 40 -4.11 13.86 -22.19
CA SER A 40 -4.09 15.33 -22.34
C SER A 40 -2.79 15.89 -21.77
N GLU A 41 -2.07 16.61 -22.64
CA GLU A 41 -0.79 17.29 -22.46
C GLU A 41 -0.82 18.40 -21.41
N THR A 42 0.30 18.62 -20.70
CA THR A 42 0.91 19.96 -20.55
C THR A 42 2.38 19.88 -20.10
N VAL A 43 3.27 20.21 -21.05
CA VAL A 43 4.42 21.14 -21.02
C VAL A 43 5.41 21.12 -19.82
N ASN A 44 6.66 20.75 -20.15
CA ASN A 44 7.93 20.96 -19.43
C ASN A 44 8.34 22.44 -19.33
N GLU A 45 9.11 22.83 -18.30
CA GLU A 45 10.56 23.23 -18.37
C GLU A 45 11.08 23.85 -17.03
N PRO A 46 12.42 24.04 -16.78
CA PRO A 46 13.15 23.20 -15.81
C PRO A 46 14.08 23.95 -14.80
N GLU A 47 14.92 23.16 -14.10
CA GLU A 47 16.25 23.44 -13.50
C GLU A 47 16.41 24.38 -12.27
N ALA A 48 16.98 23.85 -11.18
CA ALA A 48 18.43 23.94 -10.88
C ALA A 48 18.75 23.43 -9.45
N ALA A 49 19.92 22.78 -9.33
CA ALA A 49 20.53 22.24 -8.12
C ALA A 49 21.64 23.17 -7.59
N GLU A 50 22.04 22.97 -6.32
CA GLU A 50 23.30 23.35 -5.60
C GLU A 50 22.93 23.67 -4.12
N GLU A 51 23.66 23.37 -3.04
CA GLU A 51 24.81 22.54 -2.70
C GLU A 51 24.89 22.50 -1.13
N GLU A 52 25.67 21.61 -0.54
CA GLU A 52 25.78 21.30 0.91
C GLU A 52 26.59 22.30 1.79
N LEU A 53 26.56 22.10 3.13
CA LEU A 53 27.64 22.14 4.17
C LEU A 53 27.03 22.49 5.55
N SER A 54 26.87 21.56 6.51
CA SER A 54 27.80 20.94 7.49
C SER A 54 28.03 21.70 8.83
N ASP A 55 27.66 21.01 9.91
CA ASP A 55 28.35 20.83 11.21
C ASP A 55 28.46 21.87 12.34
N ALA A 56 28.16 21.32 13.54
CA ALA A 56 28.83 21.44 14.84
C ALA A 56 28.31 22.39 15.95
N LYS A 57 27.88 21.74 17.05
CA LYS A 57 27.73 22.19 18.46
C LYS A 57 29.14 22.45 19.08
N PRO A 58 29.30 23.19 20.21
CA PRO A 58 29.25 22.51 21.52
C PRO A 58 28.77 23.37 22.74
N GLU A 59 28.61 22.66 23.86
CA GLU A 59 28.35 23.06 25.25
C GLU A 59 29.42 23.99 25.89
N MET A 60 29.09 24.57 27.06
CA MET A 60 29.97 24.69 28.24
C MET A 60 29.17 25.06 29.51
N THR A 61 29.45 24.33 30.59
CA THR A 61 28.92 24.40 31.97
C THR A 61 29.96 24.97 32.96
N GLU A 62 29.49 25.21 34.20
CA GLU A 62 30.23 25.20 35.51
C GLU A 62 31.10 26.43 35.87
N GLU A 63 30.79 27.17 36.96
CA GLU A 63 31.08 26.98 38.41
C GLU A 63 32.24 27.93 38.82
N THR A 64 32.20 28.75 39.88
CA THR A 64 32.53 28.37 41.27
C THR A 64 32.55 29.61 42.21
N ASP A 65 32.13 29.39 43.47
CA ASP A 65 32.67 29.81 44.79
C ASP A 65 32.83 31.28 45.28
N VAL A 66 32.13 31.73 46.38
CA VAL A 66 32.41 31.61 47.87
C VAL A 66 33.18 32.85 48.40
N PRO A 67 33.16 33.30 49.69
CA PRO A 67 32.50 32.81 50.92
C PRO A 67 31.69 33.84 51.77
N GLU A 68 31.00 33.24 52.73
CA GLU A 68 30.43 33.69 54.01
C GLU A 68 31.48 34.12 55.06
N VAL A 69 31.19 35.16 55.88
CA VAL A 69 31.80 35.38 57.21
C VAL A 69 30.75 35.92 58.20
N THR A 70 30.92 35.44 59.43
CA THR A 70 30.05 35.29 60.60
C THR A 70 30.00 36.45 61.62
N GLU A 71 28.92 36.41 62.43
CA GLU A 71 28.81 36.63 63.89
C GLU A 71 28.94 38.01 64.58
N GLU A 72 27.80 38.40 65.17
CA GLU A 72 27.51 38.72 66.59
C GLU A 72 28.22 39.83 67.42
N ALA A 73 27.33 40.67 67.97
CA ALA A 73 27.17 41.11 69.37
C ALA A 73 28.03 42.27 69.97
N GLY A 74 27.29 43.30 70.43
CA GLY A 74 27.39 43.78 71.83
C GLY A 74 28.13 45.09 72.12
N GLY A 75 27.38 46.18 72.32
CA GLY A 75 27.41 47.01 73.55
C GLY A 75 28.50 48.07 73.80
N ILE A 76 28.01 49.32 73.96
CA ILE A 76 28.33 50.35 75.00
C ILE A 76 29.31 51.52 74.67
N GLU A 77 28.70 52.71 74.76
CA GLU A 77 29.07 54.08 75.24
C GLU A 77 30.26 54.93 74.72
N GLU A 78 29.86 56.15 74.34
CA GLU A 78 30.40 57.51 74.58
C GLU A 78 31.90 57.81 74.45
N SER A 79 32.26 58.75 73.57
CA SER A 79 32.59 60.14 73.94
C SER A 79 33.22 60.93 72.78
N GLU A 80 32.97 62.24 72.80
CA GLU A 80 33.25 63.28 71.81
C GLU A 80 34.74 63.53 71.53
N VAL A 81 35.10 63.80 70.27
CA VAL A 81 36.14 64.78 69.88
C VAL A 81 35.76 65.45 68.55
N GLU A 82 35.88 66.77 68.55
CA GLU A 82 35.49 67.80 67.60
C GLU A 82 36.16 67.79 66.20
N GLU A 83 35.38 68.35 65.25
CA GLU A 83 35.71 69.38 64.24
C GLU A 83 36.94 69.20 63.33
N ASP A 84 36.70 68.79 62.08
CA ASP A 84 36.64 69.69 60.91
C ASP A 84 36.81 68.87 59.62
N GLY A 85 35.68 68.60 58.95
CA GLY A 85 35.64 67.84 57.70
C GLY A 85 34.25 67.29 57.29
N GLU A 86 33.21 67.54 58.09
CA GLU A 86 31.87 66.95 57.90
C GLU A 86 30.95 67.71 56.94
N GLU A 87 31.15 69.01 56.67
CA GLU A 87 30.20 69.77 55.82
C GLU A 87 30.25 69.39 54.33
N ALA A 88 31.44 69.05 53.79
CA ALA A 88 31.58 68.71 52.37
C ALA A 88 31.16 67.27 52.03
N VAL A 89 31.18 66.36 53.00
CA VAL A 89 30.78 64.96 52.82
C VAL A 89 29.28 64.78 53.07
N ASN A 90 28.70 65.49 54.04
CA ASN A 90 27.26 65.44 54.31
C ASN A 90 26.43 66.06 53.18
N SER A 91 26.88 67.16 52.57
CA SER A 91 26.20 67.77 51.43
C SER A 91 26.14 66.85 50.19
N CYS A 92 27.19 66.06 49.93
CA CYS A 92 27.19 65.08 48.83
C CYS A 92 26.40 63.81 49.14
N LYS A 93 26.32 63.37 50.42
CA LYS A 93 25.51 62.23 50.83
C LYS A 93 24.01 62.53 50.81
N GLU A 94 23.58 63.68 51.33
CA GLU A 94 22.17 64.09 51.31
C GLU A 94 21.66 64.28 49.87
N SER A 95 22.48 64.83 48.97
CA SER A 95 22.11 64.98 47.55
C SER A 95 22.01 63.65 46.77
N VAL A 96 22.70 62.59 47.22
CA VAL A 96 22.66 61.27 46.57
C VAL A 96 21.55 60.44 47.20
N GLU A 97 21.33 60.53 48.52
CA GLU A 97 20.22 59.88 49.23
C GLU A 97 18.86 60.47 48.84
N GLU A 98 18.70 61.79 48.67
CA GLU A 98 17.46 62.37 48.13
C GLU A 98 17.17 61.92 46.69
N LYS A 99 18.21 61.79 45.85
CA LYS A 99 18.05 61.30 44.47
C LYS A 99 17.79 59.80 44.41
N ILE A 100 18.39 59.01 45.29
CA ILE A 100 18.07 57.59 45.44
C ILE A 100 16.64 57.47 45.95
N GLN A 101 16.24 58.17 47.00
CA GLN A 101 14.90 58.13 47.59
C GLN A 101 13.80 58.60 46.63
N GLN A 102 14.04 59.64 45.82
CA GLN A 102 13.13 60.01 44.71
C GLN A 102 13.08 58.95 43.60
N VAL A 103 14.17 58.25 43.32
CA VAL A 103 14.17 57.14 42.35
C VAL A 103 13.47 55.90 42.95
N THR A 104 13.69 55.55 44.23
CA THR A 104 13.03 54.42 44.90
C THR A 104 11.53 54.67 45.13
N GLU A 105 11.09 55.92 45.36
CA GLU A 105 9.67 56.27 45.42
C GLU A 105 8.98 56.15 44.05
N VAL A 106 9.66 56.47 42.96
CA VAL A 106 9.15 56.28 41.59
C VAL A 106 9.06 54.79 41.20
N TRP A 107 9.93 53.92 41.75
CA TRP A 107 9.87 52.47 41.53
C TRP A 107 8.87 51.71 42.42
N ASN A 108 8.35 52.35 43.49
CA ASN A 108 7.35 51.76 44.39
C ASN A 108 5.91 52.19 44.08
N GLU A 109 5.67 52.95 43.01
CA GLU A 109 4.30 53.19 42.55
C GLU A 109 3.63 51.87 42.11
N PRO A 110 2.35 51.63 42.50
CA PRO A 110 1.58 50.51 41.99
C PRO A 110 1.50 50.58 40.46
N HIS A 111 2.01 49.58 39.76
CA HIS A 111 1.96 49.48 38.30
C HIS A 111 1.25 48.22 37.88
N ILE A 112 0.50 48.32 36.78
CA ILE A 112 -0.17 47.17 36.18
C ILE A 112 -0.13 47.25 34.67
N ARG A 113 0.16 46.11 34.04
CA ARG A 113 0.05 45.89 32.61
C ARG A 113 -0.87 44.71 32.35
N VAL A 114 -2.00 44.97 31.71
CA VAL A 114 -2.86 43.90 31.18
C VAL A 114 -2.40 43.59 29.76
N ALA A 115 -1.66 42.48 29.61
CA ALA A 115 -1.12 42.06 28.33
C ALA A 115 -2.24 41.64 27.38
N ASP A 116 -3.14 40.76 27.84
CA ASP A 116 -4.21 40.19 27.02
C ASP A 116 -5.41 39.68 27.84
N ILE A 117 -6.46 39.23 27.15
CA ILE A 117 -7.56 38.44 27.71
C ILE A 117 -7.54 37.07 27.03
N ARG A 118 -7.28 36.00 27.78
CA ARG A 118 -7.37 34.63 27.29
C ARG A 118 -8.82 34.15 27.38
N LEU A 119 -9.36 33.63 26.27
CA LEU A 119 -10.71 33.08 26.19
C LEU A 119 -10.63 31.60 25.79
N THR A 120 -11.11 30.72 26.66
CA THR A 120 -11.17 29.27 26.41
C THR A 120 -12.62 28.86 26.16
N ASP A 121 -12.91 28.36 24.95
CA ASP A 121 -14.23 27.89 24.55
C ASP A 121 -14.51 26.48 25.10
N LEU A 122 -15.51 26.36 25.96
CA LEU A 122 -15.97 25.10 26.54
C LEU A 122 -17.41 24.76 26.09
N GLY A 123 -17.81 25.23 24.90
CA GLY A 123 -19.12 25.02 24.32
C GLY A 123 -20.16 25.95 24.91
N THR A 124 -20.88 25.52 25.95
CA THR A 124 -21.97 26.31 26.56
C THR A 124 -21.48 27.50 27.38
N ARG A 125 -20.17 27.55 27.67
CA ARG A 125 -19.52 28.61 28.46
C ARG A 125 -18.10 28.88 27.96
N ILE A 126 -17.63 30.08 28.25
CA ILE A 126 -16.28 30.54 27.94
C ILE A 126 -15.57 30.89 29.26
N GLU A 127 -14.38 30.38 29.48
CA GLU A 127 -13.53 30.86 30.58
C GLU A 127 -12.72 32.06 30.09
N ALA A 128 -12.87 33.20 30.76
CA ALA A 128 -12.15 34.43 30.46
C ALA A 128 -11.16 34.73 31.58
N GLU A 129 -9.90 34.92 31.24
CA GLU A 129 -8.79 35.18 32.16
C GLU A 129 -8.03 36.42 31.72
N ALA A 130 -7.82 37.39 32.61
CA ALA A 130 -6.94 38.51 32.36
C ALA A 130 -5.48 38.07 32.52
N VAL A 131 -4.67 38.27 31.47
CA VAL A 131 -3.21 38.04 31.51
C VAL A 131 -2.55 39.35 31.90
N TYR A 132 -1.99 39.44 33.10
CA TYR A 132 -1.47 40.69 33.65
C TYR A 132 -0.17 40.52 34.44
N GLU A 133 0.59 41.60 34.53
CA GLU A 133 1.76 41.77 35.38
C GLU A 133 1.52 42.98 36.29
N SER A 134 1.75 42.84 37.60
CA SER A 134 1.52 43.89 38.59
C SER A 134 2.45 43.73 39.79
N ASN A 135 2.99 44.83 40.32
CA ASN A 135 3.64 44.86 41.64
C ASN A 135 2.64 45.13 42.79
N ASP A 136 1.39 45.48 42.48
CA ASP A 136 0.31 45.65 43.45
C ASP A 136 -0.33 44.28 43.79
N GLN A 137 -0.46 44.00 45.09
CA GLN A 137 -1.05 42.77 45.61
C GLN A 137 -2.59 42.84 45.76
N ASN A 138 -3.19 44.04 45.68
CA ASN A 138 -4.62 44.27 45.92
C ASN A 138 -5.36 44.74 44.64
N VAL A 139 -5.12 44.05 43.54
CA VAL A 139 -5.72 44.35 42.24
C VAL A 139 -7.16 43.84 42.17
N GLN A 140 -8.07 44.65 41.65
CA GLN A 140 -9.47 44.26 41.41
C GLN A 140 -9.81 44.28 39.92
N PHE A 141 -10.62 43.31 39.47
CA PHE A 141 -11.04 43.10 38.10
C PHE A 141 -12.55 43.25 37.97
N ARG A 142 -13.01 43.95 36.93
CA ARG A 142 -14.41 44.07 36.54
C ARG A 142 -14.56 43.66 35.09
N TRP A 143 -15.52 42.79 34.82
CA TRP A 143 -15.73 42.22 33.49
C TRP A 143 -17.04 42.70 32.89
N VAL A 144 -16.98 43.20 31.66
CA VAL A 144 -18.14 43.63 30.89
C VAL A 144 -18.06 43.07 29.48
N GLN A 145 -19.22 42.73 28.91
CA GLN A 145 -19.35 42.40 27.51
C GLN A 145 -20.07 43.51 26.76
N TYR A 146 -19.76 43.66 25.47
CA TYR A 146 -20.59 44.36 24.50
C TYR A 146 -21.06 43.36 23.46
N ASN A 147 -22.36 43.15 23.34
CA ASN A 147 -22.94 42.34 22.27
C ASN A 147 -23.13 43.23 21.04
N LEU A 148 -22.43 42.92 19.93
CA LEU A 148 -22.46 43.75 18.72
C LEU A 148 -23.79 43.67 17.98
N GLN A 149 -24.52 42.56 18.11
CA GLN A 149 -25.83 42.37 17.49
C GLN A 149 -26.93 43.16 18.20
N THR A 150 -26.96 43.12 19.53
CA THR A 150 -27.96 43.85 20.33
C THR A 150 -27.53 45.27 20.67
N GLN A 151 -26.27 45.63 20.42
CA GLN A 151 -25.65 46.91 20.74
C GLN A 151 -25.75 47.29 22.23
N LYS A 152 -25.59 46.29 23.10
CA LYS A 152 -25.78 46.44 24.56
C LYS A 152 -24.53 46.04 25.33
N TRP A 153 -24.13 46.91 26.26
CA TRP A 153 -23.18 46.56 27.32
C TRP A 153 -23.88 45.78 28.42
N THR A 154 -23.23 44.73 28.92
CA THR A 154 -23.70 43.94 30.06
C THR A 154 -22.54 43.71 31.01
N VAL A 155 -22.75 43.91 32.31
CA VAL A 155 -21.76 43.54 33.32
C VAL A 155 -21.79 42.02 33.47
N LEU A 156 -20.66 41.37 33.19
CA LEU A 156 -20.49 39.94 33.43
C LEU A 156 -20.14 39.68 34.89
N LYS A 157 -19.28 40.53 35.47
CA LYS A 157 -18.88 40.46 36.86
C LYS A 157 -18.44 41.83 37.39
N GLU A 158 -18.91 42.19 38.58
CA GLU A 158 -18.45 43.40 39.28
C GLU A 158 -17.05 43.20 39.90
N TRP A 159 -16.46 44.29 40.40
CA TRP A 159 -15.11 44.32 40.97
C TRP A 159 -14.84 43.14 41.93
N GLN A 160 -13.81 42.35 41.63
CA GLN A 160 -13.39 41.17 42.39
C GLN A 160 -11.88 40.98 42.34
N GLU A 161 -11.30 40.19 43.25
CA GLU A 161 -9.86 39.89 43.25
C GLU A 161 -9.45 38.89 42.17
N SER A 162 -10.36 37.99 41.77
CA SER A 162 -10.07 36.99 40.73
C SER A 162 -9.96 37.62 39.34
N SER A 163 -8.85 37.30 38.66
CA SER A 163 -8.63 37.63 37.25
C SER A 163 -9.39 36.73 36.28
N GLN A 164 -10.11 35.70 36.77
CA GLN A 164 -10.84 34.75 35.94
C GLN A 164 -12.36 34.81 36.20
N ILE A 165 -13.15 34.67 35.13
CA ILE A 165 -14.60 34.47 35.17
C ILE A 165 -15.05 33.35 34.24
N THR A 166 -16.21 32.78 34.53
CA THR A 166 -16.97 31.95 33.59
C THR A 166 -18.06 32.79 32.95
N TRP A 167 -17.99 32.97 31.64
CA TRP A 167 -18.95 33.71 30.84
C TRP A 167 -19.90 32.74 30.10
N TYR A 168 -21.20 33.00 30.15
CA TYR A 168 -22.23 32.26 29.41
C TYR A 168 -22.81 33.18 28.34
N PRO A 169 -22.36 33.08 27.08
CA PRO A 169 -22.90 33.89 26.00
C PRO A 169 -24.40 33.59 25.80
N PRO A 170 -25.27 34.60 25.73
CA PRO A 170 -26.73 34.36 25.62
C PRO A 170 -27.14 33.79 24.25
N GLU A 171 -26.40 34.11 23.19
CA GLU A 171 -26.66 33.68 21.82
C GLU A 171 -25.37 33.66 20.99
N LYS A 172 -25.35 32.91 19.88
CA LYS A 172 -24.24 32.96 18.91
C LYS A 172 -24.07 34.39 18.38
N GLY A 173 -22.83 34.85 18.24
CA GLY A 173 -22.59 36.21 17.76
C GLY A 173 -21.20 36.75 18.06
N ASP A 174 -21.02 38.02 17.71
CA ASP A 174 -19.78 38.77 17.93
C ASP A 174 -19.90 39.61 19.20
N TYR A 175 -18.88 39.50 20.06
CA TYR A 175 -18.80 40.16 21.35
C TYR A 175 -17.48 40.90 21.50
N TRP A 176 -17.48 42.03 22.21
CA TRP A 176 -16.28 42.55 22.84
C TRP A 176 -16.27 42.17 24.30
N ILE A 177 -15.20 41.51 24.75
CA ILE A 177 -14.98 41.20 26.16
C ILE A 177 -13.96 42.20 26.69
N CYS A 178 -14.34 42.93 27.72
CA CYS A 178 -13.52 43.95 28.34
C CYS A 178 -13.31 43.62 29.82
N VAL A 179 -12.05 43.68 30.24
CA VAL A 179 -11.67 43.67 31.65
C VAL A 179 -11.15 45.05 32.01
N ALA A 180 -11.80 45.68 32.98
CA ALA A 180 -11.29 46.85 33.68
C ALA A 180 -10.58 46.38 34.94
N VAL A 181 -9.40 46.95 35.19
CA VAL A 181 -8.54 46.56 36.31
C VAL A 181 -8.21 47.79 37.13
N LYS A 182 -8.34 47.68 38.46
CA LYS A 182 -8.18 48.76 39.41
C LYS A 182 -7.07 48.42 40.41
N LEU A 183 -6.11 49.34 40.54
CA LEU A 183 -5.05 49.32 41.54
C LEU A 183 -5.58 49.79 42.90
N SER A 184 -4.84 49.48 43.96
CA SER A 184 -5.13 49.89 45.34
C SER A 184 -5.23 51.41 45.52
N ASP A 185 -4.47 52.18 44.73
CA ASP A 185 -4.49 53.65 44.71
C ASP A 185 -5.68 54.26 43.93
N GLY A 186 -6.50 53.42 43.32
CA GLY A 186 -7.70 53.84 42.57
C GLY A 186 -7.48 54.10 41.08
N ARG A 187 -6.25 54.04 40.56
CA ARG A 187 -5.99 54.09 39.11
C ARG A 187 -6.61 52.88 38.42
N THR A 188 -7.08 53.08 37.18
CA THR A 188 -7.70 52.00 36.40
C THR A 188 -7.07 51.90 35.02
N THR A 189 -6.96 50.67 34.53
CA THR A 189 -6.63 50.35 33.14
C THR A 189 -7.67 49.37 32.58
N SER A 190 -7.72 49.20 31.27
CA SER A 190 -8.61 48.20 30.67
C SER A 190 -8.02 47.57 29.43
N LYS A 191 -8.46 46.35 29.15
CA LYS A 191 -8.16 45.63 27.91
C LYS A 191 -9.48 45.18 27.31
N THR A 192 -9.58 45.21 25.98
CA THR A 192 -10.73 44.69 25.24
C THR A 192 -10.24 43.75 24.15
N VAL A 193 -10.90 42.60 24.01
CA VAL A 193 -10.70 41.65 22.92
C VAL A 193 -12.02 41.40 22.19
N ALA A 194 -11.95 41.21 20.87
CA ALA A 194 -13.09 40.78 20.09
C ALA A 194 -13.17 39.25 20.04
N TYR A 195 -14.36 38.69 20.22
CA TYR A 195 -14.59 37.25 20.25
C TYR A 195 -15.89 36.88 19.53
N ARG A 196 -15.81 35.88 18.65
CA ARG A 196 -16.98 35.32 17.95
C ARG A 196 -17.38 34.00 18.60
N TYR A 197 -18.50 34.01 19.32
CA TYR A 197 -19.10 32.79 19.86
C TYR A 197 -19.91 32.08 18.78
N LYS A 198 -19.48 30.87 18.39
CA LYS A 198 -20.08 30.09 17.30
C LYS A 198 -21.27 29.22 17.75
N GLY A 199 -21.49 29.08 19.06
CA GLY A 199 -22.46 28.15 19.62
C GLY A 199 -21.89 26.74 19.82
N VAL A 200 -22.73 25.86 20.35
CA VAL A 200 -22.41 24.43 20.43
C VAL A 200 -22.52 23.78 19.05
N TYR A 201 -21.69 22.79 18.78
CA TYR A 201 -21.73 22.01 17.54
C TYR A 201 -21.51 20.53 17.82
N ALA A 202 -22.09 19.69 16.97
CA ALA A 202 -21.77 18.27 16.91
C ALA A 202 -21.64 17.82 15.46
N ASN A 203 -20.61 17.03 15.16
CA ASN A 203 -20.41 16.39 13.87
C ASN A 203 -20.28 14.88 14.08
N LEU A 204 -21.19 14.09 13.51
CA LEU A 204 -21.12 12.63 13.57
C LEU A 204 -20.27 12.12 12.40
N THR A 205 -19.05 11.66 12.69
CA THR A 205 -18.01 11.40 11.70
C THR A 205 -18.03 9.99 11.15
N ASP A 206 -18.44 8.98 11.92
CA ASP A 206 -18.57 7.59 11.45
C ASP A 206 -19.55 6.78 12.31
N MET A 207 -20.04 5.65 11.79
CA MET A 207 -20.87 4.68 12.50
C MET A 207 -20.39 3.25 12.24
N CYS A 208 -20.37 2.42 13.28
CA CYS A 208 -20.04 1.01 13.15
C CYS A 208 -21.11 0.10 13.76
N VAL A 209 -21.17 -1.13 13.26
CA VAL A 209 -21.99 -2.23 13.78
C VAL A 209 -21.06 -3.41 14.04
N VAL A 210 -20.97 -3.87 15.28
CA VAL A 210 -20.09 -4.95 15.70
C VAL A 210 -20.93 -6.16 16.09
N ASP A 211 -20.78 -7.26 15.36
CA ASP A 211 -21.45 -8.53 15.69
C ASP A 211 -20.78 -9.17 16.92
N LYS A 212 -21.57 -9.45 17.97
CA LYS A 212 -21.15 -10.14 19.19
C LYS A 212 -21.65 -11.59 19.26
N GLY A 213 -22.21 -12.10 18.16
CA GLY A 213 -22.79 -13.44 18.05
C GLY A 213 -24.26 -13.49 18.46
N ASN A 214 -24.61 -12.97 19.64
CA ASN A 214 -26.00 -13.00 20.15
C ASN A 214 -26.72 -11.63 20.15
N HIS A 215 -25.99 -10.56 19.85
CA HIS A 215 -26.46 -9.18 19.67
C HIS A 215 -25.43 -8.39 18.86
N PHE A 216 -25.75 -7.14 18.54
CA PHE A 216 -24.88 -6.20 17.86
C PHE A 216 -24.60 -4.98 18.75
N GLU A 217 -23.37 -4.48 18.73
CA GLU A 217 -23.00 -3.21 19.33
C GLU A 217 -22.94 -2.13 18.25
N LEU A 218 -23.67 -1.04 18.46
CA LEU A 218 -23.76 0.10 17.56
C LEU A 218 -22.95 1.25 18.15
N GLY A 219 -22.01 1.80 17.38
CA GLY A 219 -21.18 2.92 17.82
C GLY A 219 -21.27 4.09 16.84
N VAL A 220 -21.24 5.32 17.35
CA VAL A 220 -21.08 6.53 16.55
C VAL A 220 -19.87 7.34 17.03
N SER A 221 -19.00 7.69 16.09
CA SER A 221 -17.89 8.61 16.30
C SER A 221 -18.38 10.05 16.11
N TYR A 222 -17.91 10.96 16.97
CA TYR A 222 -18.36 12.34 16.94
C TYR A 222 -17.30 13.33 17.43
N GLU A 223 -17.42 14.56 16.96
CA GLU A 223 -16.68 15.73 17.43
C GLU A 223 -17.69 16.76 17.95
N THR A 224 -17.46 17.31 19.14
CA THR A 224 -18.35 18.28 19.77
C THR A 224 -17.58 19.18 20.74
N ASN A 225 -18.00 20.43 20.90
CA ASN A 225 -17.63 21.26 22.05
C ASN A 225 -18.68 21.23 23.17
N ASP A 226 -19.81 20.56 22.97
CA ASP A 226 -20.89 20.45 23.95
C ASP A 226 -20.69 19.27 24.91
N PRO A 227 -20.44 19.52 26.21
CA PRO A 227 -20.29 18.45 27.20
C PRO A 227 -21.61 17.76 27.57
N ASP A 228 -22.75 18.38 27.26
CA ASP A 228 -24.10 17.91 27.65
C ASP A 228 -24.84 17.22 26.50
N ILE A 229 -24.11 16.83 25.44
CA ILE A 229 -24.68 16.11 24.29
C ILE A 229 -25.28 14.77 24.71
N VAL A 230 -26.47 14.45 24.18
CA VAL A 230 -27.15 13.17 24.43
C VAL A 230 -27.53 12.49 23.11
N PHE A 231 -27.59 11.16 23.12
CA PHE A 231 -27.79 10.33 21.96
C PHE A 231 -29.05 9.49 22.05
N ARG A 232 -29.69 9.24 20.90
CA ARG A 232 -30.80 8.31 20.74
C ARG A 232 -30.52 7.35 19.60
N TRP A 233 -30.85 6.08 19.81
CA TRP A 233 -30.64 5.01 18.85
C TRP A 233 -31.95 4.40 18.38
N ARG A 234 -32.10 4.31 17.07
CA ARG A 234 -33.25 3.69 16.40
C ARG A 234 -32.76 2.81 15.26
N TYR A 235 -33.60 1.87 14.84
CA TYR A 235 -33.43 1.21 13.56
C TYR A 235 -34.71 1.30 12.74
N TYR A 236 -34.55 1.30 11.43
CA TYR A 236 -35.64 1.08 10.49
C TYR A 236 -35.53 -0.33 9.93
N ASP A 237 -36.60 -1.08 10.09
CA ASP A 237 -36.76 -2.43 9.56
C ASP A 237 -37.31 -2.35 8.13
N VAL A 238 -36.50 -2.76 7.16
CA VAL A 238 -36.87 -2.64 5.74
C VAL A 238 -37.99 -3.62 5.36
N ALA A 239 -38.06 -4.78 6.02
CA ALA A 239 -39.08 -5.78 5.74
C ALA A 239 -40.45 -5.34 6.27
N GLU A 240 -40.46 -4.77 7.48
CA GLU A 240 -41.69 -4.37 8.17
C GLU A 240 -42.14 -2.92 7.86
N ASP A 241 -41.30 -2.10 7.20
CA ASP A 241 -41.57 -0.67 6.92
C ASP A 241 -41.80 0.15 8.21
N GLU A 242 -41.05 -0.16 9.27
CA GLU A 242 -41.25 0.42 10.61
C GLU A 242 -39.96 0.94 11.25
N TRP A 243 -40.06 2.09 11.91
CA TRP A 243 -39.02 2.61 12.81
C TRP A 243 -39.23 2.06 14.22
N ARG A 244 -38.15 1.60 14.84
CA ARG A 244 -38.16 1.07 16.21
C ARG A 244 -37.07 1.69 17.06
N LEU A 245 -37.37 1.87 18.34
CA LEU A 245 -36.45 2.41 19.33
C LEU A 245 -35.51 1.30 19.81
N ILE A 246 -34.21 1.58 19.83
CA ILE A 246 -33.20 0.74 20.50
C ILE A 246 -32.99 1.30 21.90
N ARG A 247 -32.71 2.60 21.98
CA ARG A 247 -32.49 3.32 23.22
C ARG A 247 -32.86 4.79 23.06
N ASP A 248 -33.49 5.37 24.06
CA ASP A 248 -33.84 6.80 24.08
C ASP A 248 -32.64 7.68 24.51
N TRP A 249 -32.87 9.00 24.59
CA TRP A 249 -31.86 10.01 24.93
C TRP A 249 -31.05 9.68 26.20
N ASP A 250 -29.74 9.48 26.04
CA ASP A 250 -28.77 9.37 27.15
C ASP A 250 -27.38 9.87 26.74
N ALA A 251 -26.40 9.89 27.65
CA ALA A 251 -25.05 10.38 27.34
C ALA A 251 -24.19 9.41 26.49
N GLY A 252 -24.68 8.20 26.18
CA GLY A 252 -23.87 7.15 25.57
C GLY A 252 -23.83 7.25 24.05
N ASN A 253 -22.65 7.27 23.44
CA ASN A 253 -22.50 7.18 21.98
C ASN A 253 -22.47 5.73 21.45
N TRP A 254 -22.76 4.74 22.30
CA TRP A 254 -22.89 3.32 21.95
C TRP A 254 -24.24 2.76 22.38
N ALA A 255 -24.78 1.77 21.67
CA ALA A 255 -25.99 1.03 22.06
C ALA A 255 -25.98 -0.44 21.63
N SER A 256 -26.52 -1.31 22.47
CA SER A 256 -26.71 -2.73 22.17
C SER A 256 -28.05 -2.98 21.48
N TRP A 257 -28.05 -3.72 20.37
CA TRP A 257 -29.24 -4.06 19.59
C TRP A 257 -29.33 -5.56 19.34
N LYS A 258 -30.51 -6.14 19.56
CA LYS A 258 -30.81 -7.52 19.21
C LYS A 258 -31.76 -7.55 18.02
N ALA A 259 -31.30 -8.12 16.91
CA ALA A 259 -32.12 -8.30 15.72
C ALA A 259 -33.30 -9.24 16.00
N VAL A 260 -34.44 -8.95 15.39
CA VAL A 260 -35.68 -9.73 15.58
C VAL A 260 -35.89 -10.79 14.49
N HIS A 261 -35.29 -10.59 13.32
CA HIS A 261 -35.27 -11.55 12.20
C HIS A 261 -34.09 -11.22 11.26
N PRO A 262 -33.68 -12.14 10.37
CA PRO A 262 -32.71 -11.81 9.32
C PRO A 262 -33.30 -10.81 8.32
N GLY A 263 -32.45 -9.97 7.73
CA GLY A 263 -32.89 -8.94 6.79
C GLY A 263 -31.99 -7.72 6.75
N ASP A 264 -32.45 -6.70 6.04
CA ASP A 264 -31.77 -5.41 5.90
C ASP A 264 -32.36 -4.40 6.89
N PHE A 265 -31.49 -3.68 7.58
CA PHE A 265 -31.86 -2.68 8.57
C PHE A 265 -31.06 -1.40 8.34
N LEU A 266 -31.67 -0.25 8.62
CA LEU A 266 -30.96 1.03 8.67
C LEU A 266 -30.78 1.43 10.14
N MET A 267 -29.55 1.41 10.63
CA MET A 267 -29.19 1.90 11.96
C MET A 267 -29.16 3.41 11.95
N TYR A 268 -29.68 4.05 13.00
CA TYR A 268 -29.85 5.50 13.05
C TYR A 268 -29.46 6.05 14.43
N ALA A 269 -28.39 6.83 14.47
CA ALA A 269 -27.92 7.54 15.64
C ALA A 269 -28.32 9.01 15.53
N GLU A 270 -28.92 9.55 16.58
CA GLU A 270 -29.19 10.98 16.73
C GLU A 270 -28.38 11.51 17.89
N ALA A 271 -27.82 12.71 17.76
CA ALA A 271 -27.19 13.43 18.84
C ALA A 271 -27.88 14.79 19.00
N LYS A 272 -28.33 15.07 20.22
CA LYS A 272 -29.01 16.30 20.61
C LYS A 272 -28.09 17.13 21.48
N LEU A 273 -27.85 18.36 21.04
CA LEU A 273 -27.08 19.38 21.74
C LEU A 273 -27.93 20.07 22.81
N SER A 274 -27.26 20.73 23.75
CA SER A 274 -27.85 21.52 24.85
C SER A 274 -28.74 22.66 24.36
N ASP A 275 -28.47 23.22 23.17
CA ASP A 275 -29.29 24.24 22.52
C ASP A 275 -30.55 23.68 21.83
N GLY A 276 -30.72 22.34 21.85
CA GLY A 276 -31.83 21.62 21.24
C GLY A 276 -31.61 21.19 19.80
N THR A 277 -30.49 21.56 19.16
CA THR A 277 -30.12 21.13 17.82
C THR A 277 -29.93 19.61 17.80
N VAL A 278 -30.44 18.94 16.75
CA VAL A 278 -30.28 17.50 16.55
C VAL A 278 -29.54 17.25 15.25
N VAL A 279 -28.43 16.52 15.32
CA VAL A 279 -27.72 15.96 14.17
C VAL A 279 -27.92 14.45 14.17
N ALA A 280 -27.81 13.83 12.99
CA ALA A 280 -28.03 12.40 12.87
C ALA A 280 -27.12 11.75 11.83
N LYS A 281 -26.85 10.47 12.03
CA LYS A 281 -26.09 9.63 11.11
C LYS A 281 -26.77 8.27 11.00
N SER A 282 -26.57 7.62 9.86
CA SER A 282 -27.12 6.29 9.61
C SER A 282 -26.16 5.40 8.85
N CYS A 283 -26.23 4.10 9.11
CA CYS A 283 -25.56 3.07 8.32
C CYS A 283 -26.50 1.90 8.03
N GLY A 284 -26.38 1.29 6.85
CA GLY A 284 -27.08 0.07 6.51
C GLY A 284 -26.39 -1.14 7.13
N HIS A 285 -27.16 -2.11 7.61
CA HIS A 285 -26.62 -3.37 8.12
C HIS A 285 -27.53 -4.55 7.73
N ARG A 286 -26.93 -5.62 7.21
CA ARG A 286 -27.63 -6.85 6.84
C ARG A 286 -27.38 -7.94 7.88
N VAL A 287 -28.44 -8.40 8.53
CA VAL A 287 -28.40 -9.55 9.44
C VAL A 287 -28.64 -10.82 8.64
N LYS A 288 -27.64 -11.70 8.59
CA LYS A 288 -27.72 -12.97 7.86
C LYS A 288 -28.66 -13.95 8.57
N LYS A 289 -29.35 -14.78 7.79
CA LYS A 289 -30.07 -15.94 8.32
C LYS A 289 -29.07 -16.94 8.90
N THR A 290 -29.42 -17.60 10.01
CA THR A 290 -28.64 -18.73 10.52
C THR A 290 -28.52 -19.80 9.44
N GLY A 291 -27.31 -20.24 9.18
CA GLY A 291 -26.99 -21.18 8.10
C GLY A 291 -25.50 -21.39 7.91
N ILE A 292 -25.14 -22.41 7.14
CA ILE A 292 -23.76 -22.76 6.81
C ILE A 292 -23.19 -21.67 5.90
N ALA A 293 -22.08 -21.07 6.32
CA ALA A 293 -21.36 -20.03 5.59
C ALA A 293 -20.31 -20.62 4.63
N SER A 294 -19.63 -21.68 5.06
CA SER A 294 -18.62 -22.37 4.24
C SER A 294 -18.39 -23.80 4.72
N PHE A 295 -18.01 -24.69 3.81
CA PHE A 295 -17.51 -26.03 4.12
C PHE A 295 -16.45 -26.41 3.08
N TYR A 296 -15.23 -26.72 3.52
CA TYR A 296 -14.11 -27.05 2.62
C TYR A 296 -13.13 -28.07 3.22
N THR A 297 -12.27 -28.63 2.35
CA THR A 297 -11.11 -29.47 2.68
C THR A 297 -9.80 -28.70 2.49
N ASN A 298 -8.73 -29.09 3.20
CA ASN A 298 -7.38 -28.54 2.99
C ASN A 298 -6.72 -28.99 1.67
N ILE A 299 -7.13 -30.14 1.13
CA ILE A 299 -6.59 -30.71 -0.11
C ILE A 299 -7.74 -30.76 -1.13
N GLN A 300 -7.44 -30.47 -2.40
CA GLN A 300 -8.41 -30.65 -3.49
C GLN A 300 -8.47 -32.12 -3.91
N SER A 301 -9.66 -32.59 -4.29
CA SER A 301 -9.82 -33.94 -4.82
C SER A 301 -9.05 -34.11 -6.15
N PRO A 302 -8.39 -35.25 -6.41
CA PRO A 302 -8.32 -36.43 -5.54
C PRO A 302 -7.27 -36.29 -4.43
N GLY A 303 -7.57 -36.83 -3.25
CA GLY A 303 -6.57 -37.09 -2.21
C GLY A 303 -5.94 -38.47 -2.36
N TRP A 304 -5.09 -38.85 -1.41
CA TRP A 304 -4.38 -40.13 -1.37
C TRP A 304 -4.60 -40.87 -0.06
N LEU A 305 -4.24 -42.16 -0.03
CA LEU A 305 -4.35 -43.00 1.16
C LEU A 305 -3.56 -42.42 2.34
N GLU A 306 -4.12 -42.56 3.54
CA GLU A 306 -3.48 -42.12 4.79
C GLU A 306 -3.17 -40.62 4.87
N SER A 307 -3.60 -39.83 3.88
CA SER A 307 -3.53 -38.37 3.93
C SER A 307 -4.35 -37.81 5.08
N GLU A 308 -3.90 -36.70 5.65
CA GLU A 308 -4.65 -35.95 6.65
C GLU A 308 -5.57 -34.93 5.95
N ILE A 309 -6.85 -35.28 5.82
CA ILE A 309 -7.88 -34.42 5.23
C ILE A 309 -8.56 -33.65 6.36
N LYS A 310 -8.28 -32.35 6.43
CA LYS A 310 -8.88 -31.41 7.36
C LYS A 310 -10.15 -30.84 6.76
N LEU A 311 -11.25 -30.99 7.47
CA LEU A 311 -12.58 -30.51 7.13
C LEU A 311 -12.91 -29.31 8.02
N GLN A 312 -13.27 -28.19 7.40
CA GLN A 312 -13.64 -26.98 8.13
C GLN A 312 -14.99 -26.46 7.67
N GLY A 313 -15.95 -26.49 8.60
CA GLY A 313 -17.26 -25.88 8.49
C GLY A 313 -17.31 -24.56 9.24
N LYS A 314 -18.01 -23.57 8.69
CA LYS A 314 -18.36 -22.32 9.38
C LYS A 314 -19.83 -22.02 9.14
N TYR A 315 -20.48 -21.40 10.12
CA TYR A 315 -21.87 -20.96 10.03
C TYR A 315 -22.03 -19.57 10.62
N ASN A 316 -23.13 -18.90 10.24
CA ASN A 316 -23.57 -17.68 10.90
C ASN A 316 -24.65 -18.05 11.93
N ASP A 317 -24.57 -17.49 13.14
CA ASP A 317 -25.59 -17.69 14.17
C ASP A 317 -25.88 -16.42 14.98
N SER A 318 -26.25 -15.34 14.28
CA SER A 318 -26.57 -14.04 14.89
C SER A 318 -27.78 -14.06 15.87
N PHE A 319 -28.44 -15.21 16.02
CA PHE A 319 -29.63 -15.39 16.87
C PHE A 319 -29.39 -16.39 18.01
N ASP A 320 -28.18 -16.94 18.15
CA ASP A 320 -27.83 -17.95 19.16
C ASP A 320 -28.83 -19.13 19.18
N VAL A 321 -29.11 -19.69 18.00
CA VAL A 321 -30.04 -20.82 17.83
C VAL A 321 -29.34 -22.15 17.59
N VAL A 322 -28.09 -22.14 17.13
CA VAL A 322 -27.29 -23.35 16.90
C VAL A 322 -26.91 -23.96 18.25
N GLY A 323 -27.14 -25.27 18.40
CA GLY A 323 -26.83 -26.03 19.60
C GLY A 323 -25.66 -27.00 19.40
N SER A 324 -25.47 -27.51 18.19
CA SER A 324 -24.38 -28.42 17.85
C SER A 324 -24.11 -28.48 16.35
N GLU A 325 -22.94 -29.01 16.00
CA GLU A 325 -22.51 -29.29 14.63
C GLU A 325 -21.98 -30.73 14.50
N ARG A 326 -21.98 -31.27 13.27
CA ARG A 326 -21.46 -32.61 12.98
C ARG A 326 -20.72 -32.65 11.66
N TYR A 327 -19.65 -33.45 11.62
CA TYR A 327 -18.94 -33.82 10.40
C TYR A 327 -19.16 -35.30 10.14
N LEU A 328 -19.44 -35.65 8.88
CA LEU A 328 -19.76 -36.99 8.44
C LEU A 328 -19.00 -37.32 7.16
N VAL A 329 -18.76 -38.61 6.94
CA VAL A 329 -18.28 -39.15 5.67
C VAL A 329 -19.15 -40.33 5.24
N TYR A 330 -19.51 -40.35 3.97
CA TYR A 330 -20.10 -41.51 3.30
C TYR A 330 -19.02 -42.23 2.49
N ASP A 331 -18.82 -43.52 2.75
CA ASP A 331 -17.84 -44.37 2.08
C ASP A 331 -18.39 -45.14 0.87
N GLY A 332 -19.57 -44.74 0.37
CA GLY A 332 -20.31 -45.46 -0.68
C GLY A 332 -21.24 -46.55 -0.13
N ASN A 333 -21.14 -46.91 1.15
CA ASN A 333 -22.01 -47.89 1.79
C ASN A 333 -22.73 -47.30 3.01
N THR A 334 -22.00 -46.60 3.87
CA THR A 334 -22.48 -46.15 5.18
C THR A 334 -22.00 -44.74 5.51
N TRP A 335 -22.83 -44.00 6.24
CA TRP A 335 -22.44 -42.73 6.86
C TRP A 335 -21.75 -42.98 8.20
N ARG A 336 -20.65 -42.27 8.45
CA ARG A 336 -19.93 -42.32 9.73
C ARG A 336 -19.63 -40.91 10.22
N THR A 337 -19.78 -40.69 11.52
CA THR A 337 -19.39 -39.42 12.15
C THR A 337 -17.86 -39.33 12.24
N ILE A 338 -17.33 -38.16 11.89
CA ILE A 338 -15.92 -37.82 12.09
C ILE A 338 -15.82 -37.02 13.39
N PRO A 339 -14.96 -37.44 14.35
CA PRO A 339 -14.65 -36.63 15.53
C PRO A 339 -14.11 -35.25 15.14
N HIS A 340 -14.51 -34.22 15.88
CA HIS A 340 -14.11 -32.85 15.59
C HIS A 340 -13.80 -32.06 16.87
N THR A 341 -13.06 -30.97 16.71
CA THR A 341 -12.82 -29.94 17.72
C THR A 341 -13.41 -28.62 17.23
N SER A 342 -13.18 -27.53 17.96
CA SER A 342 -13.52 -26.17 17.50
C SER A 342 -12.83 -25.77 16.18
N ASP A 343 -11.73 -26.44 15.81
CA ASP A 343 -10.94 -26.12 14.62
C ASP A 343 -11.35 -26.93 13.38
N GLY A 344 -12.38 -27.78 13.53
CA GLY A 344 -12.91 -28.66 12.49
C GLY A 344 -12.67 -30.14 12.77
N ALA A 345 -12.76 -30.94 11.72
CA ALA A 345 -12.58 -32.40 11.77
C ALA A 345 -11.37 -32.84 10.96
N VAL A 346 -10.78 -33.96 11.35
CA VAL A 346 -9.66 -34.57 10.64
C VAL A 346 -10.05 -36.00 10.26
N TRP A 347 -9.84 -36.35 9.00
CA TRP A 347 -10.14 -37.67 8.47
C TRP A 347 -9.03 -38.18 7.57
N SER A 348 -8.78 -39.48 7.62
CA SER A 348 -7.77 -40.13 6.77
C SER A 348 -8.37 -41.35 6.07
N PRO A 349 -8.32 -41.39 4.73
CA PRO A 349 -8.88 -42.50 3.97
C PRO A 349 -8.07 -43.77 4.18
N GLN A 350 -8.79 -44.87 4.38
CA GLN A 350 -8.22 -46.22 4.55
C GLN A 350 -8.37 -47.08 3.29
N SER A 351 -9.03 -46.55 2.25
CA SER A 351 -9.28 -47.25 0.99
C SER A 351 -9.36 -46.25 -0.15
N LEU A 352 -9.04 -46.72 -1.36
CA LEU A 352 -9.27 -45.95 -2.58
C LEU A 352 -10.77 -45.91 -2.88
N GLY A 353 -11.23 -44.82 -3.51
CA GLY A 353 -12.62 -44.70 -3.93
C GLY A 353 -13.18 -43.30 -3.80
N LYS A 354 -14.49 -43.19 -3.93
CA LYS A 354 -15.23 -41.92 -3.82
C LYS A 354 -15.90 -41.82 -2.47
N TYR A 355 -15.84 -40.62 -1.91
CA TYR A 355 -16.37 -40.26 -0.62
C TYR A 355 -17.25 -39.02 -0.77
N LEU A 356 -18.23 -38.89 0.12
CA LEU A 356 -19.02 -37.67 0.26
C LEU A 356 -18.90 -37.19 1.70
N PHE A 357 -18.26 -36.05 1.90
CA PHE A 357 -18.25 -35.40 3.21
C PHE A 357 -19.54 -34.61 3.39
N CYS A 358 -20.05 -34.57 4.61
CA CYS A 358 -21.21 -33.77 4.99
C CYS A 358 -20.90 -33.00 6.27
N TYR A 359 -21.27 -31.71 6.28
CA TYR A 359 -21.25 -30.86 7.45
C TYR A 359 -22.67 -30.41 7.77
N GLU A 360 -23.09 -30.62 9.02
CA GLU A 360 -24.45 -30.34 9.48
C GLU A 360 -24.44 -29.41 10.69
N ILE A 361 -25.42 -28.52 10.77
CA ILE A 361 -25.68 -27.69 11.95
C ILE A 361 -27.09 -27.94 12.48
N TYR A 362 -27.23 -27.98 13.80
CA TYR A 362 -28.45 -28.32 14.51
C TYR A 362 -28.87 -27.21 15.47
N ASN A 363 -30.16 -27.04 15.67
CA ASN A 363 -30.67 -26.14 16.70
C ASN A 363 -30.52 -26.76 18.10
N LYS A 364 -30.70 -25.94 19.15
CA LYS A 364 -30.64 -26.36 20.57
C LYS A 364 -31.60 -27.49 20.97
N ASN A 365 -32.63 -27.77 20.16
CA ASN A 365 -33.57 -28.87 20.38
C ASN A 365 -33.22 -30.15 19.57
N GLY A 366 -32.09 -30.16 18.85
CA GLY A 366 -31.65 -31.28 18.03
C GLY A 366 -32.30 -31.36 16.64
N GLY A 367 -33.02 -30.33 16.20
CA GLY A 367 -33.54 -30.27 14.83
C GLY A 367 -32.47 -29.78 13.84
N LEU A 368 -32.35 -30.45 12.70
CA LEU A 368 -31.41 -30.06 11.63
C LEU A 368 -31.78 -28.66 11.10
N ILE A 369 -30.81 -27.75 11.07
CA ILE A 369 -30.95 -26.41 10.48
C ILE A 369 -30.57 -26.46 9.00
N GLU A 370 -29.37 -26.96 8.70
CA GLU A 370 -28.81 -27.00 7.34
C GLU A 370 -27.69 -28.04 7.25
N GLN A 371 -27.42 -28.51 6.02
CA GLN A 371 -26.32 -29.43 5.71
C GLN A 371 -25.63 -29.03 4.39
N SER A 372 -24.34 -29.30 4.27
CA SER A 372 -23.52 -29.03 3.09
C SER A 372 -22.62 -30.22 2.76
N PHE A 373 -22.31 -30.43 1.47
CA PHE A 373 -21.61 -31.62 0.99
C PHE A 373 -20.37 -31.29 0.16
N ILE A 374 -19.34 -32.15 0.25
CA ILE A 374 -18.15 -32.13 -0.61
C ILE A 374 -17.93 -33.53 -1.17
N GLU A 375 -17.90 -33.64 -2.50
CA GLU A 375 -17.45 -34.87 -3.18
C GLU A 375 -15.92 -34.95 -3.13
N PHE A 376 -15.40 -36.13 -2.80
CA PHE A 376 -13.97 -36.32 -2.64
C PHE A 376 -13.52 -37.71 -3.13
N SER A 377 -12.57 -37.77 -4.06
CA SER A 377 -11.97 -39.02 -4.53
C SER A 377 -10.65 -39.28 -3.82
N VAL A 378 -10.33 -40.55 -3.60
CA VAL A 378 -9.03 -41.02 -3.10
C VAL A 378 -8.46 -41.99 -4.12
N GLU A 379 -7.32 -41.63 -4.68
CA GLU A 379 -6.66 -42.34 -5.78
C GLU A 379 -5.22 -42.67 -5.41
N ALA A 380 -4.64 -43.68 -6.09
CA ALA A 380 -3.21 -43.95 -5.94
C ALA A 380 -2.41 -42.79 -6.54
N PRO A 381 -1.27 -42.39 -5.92
CA PRO A 381 -0.45 -41.35 -6.51
C PRO A 381 0.12 -41.84 -7.84
N TYR A 382 0.15 -40.95 -8.82
CA TYR A 382 0.76 -41.22 -10.11
C TYR A 382 1.61 -40.05 -10.56
N VAL A 383 2.57 -40.32 -11.44
CA VAL A 383 3.33 -39.30 -12.14
C VAL A 383 3.62 -39.78 -13.55
N ASN A 384 3.26 -38.96 -14.53
CA ASN A 384 3.50 -39.20 -15.95
C ASN A 384 4.36 -38.06 -16.50
N PHE A 385 5.46 -38.42 -17.15
CA PHE A 385 6.32 -37.45 -17.82
C PHE A 385 5.86 -37.19 -19.25
N GLY A 386 5.76 -35.92 -19.61
CA GLY A 386 5.78 -35.46 -20.99
C GLY A 386 7.20 -35.43 -21.57
N ASN A 387 7.40 -34.59 -22.58
CA ASN A 387 8.70 -34.43 -23.21
C ASN A 387 9.63 -33.56 -22.35
N ILE A 388 10.89 -33.97 -22.23
CA ILE A 388 11.95 -33.11 -21.71
C ILE A 388 12.21 -31.99 -22.72
N LYS A 389 12.12 -30.74 -22.25
CA LYS A 389 12.42 -29.52 -23.00
C LYS A 389 13.77 -28.99 -22.55
N ILE A 390 14.61 -28.64 -23.51
CA ILE A 390 15.98 -28.15 -23.30
C ILE A 390 16.09 -26.82 -24.05
N ASN A 391 16.21 -25.73 -23.31
CA ASN A 391 16.31 -24.39 -23.88
C ASN A 391 17.70 -23.81 -23.61
N ASN A 392 18.35 -23.25 -24.62
CA ASN A 392 19.65 -22.60 -24.44
C ASN A 392 19.45 -21.27 -23.69
N ALA A 393 20.12 -21.12 -22.55
CA ALA A 393 20.19 -19.84 -21.84
C ALA A 393 21.42 -19.04 -22.29
N ALA A 394 22.58 -19.69 -22.30
CA ALA A 394 23.85 -19.12 -22.73
C ALA A 394 24.78 -20.20 -23.32
N ASP A 395 26.07 -19.87 -23.48
CA ASP A 395 27.07 -20.81 -23.96
C ASP A 395 27.24 -21.96 -22.97
N LEU A 396 26.95 -23.21 -23.41
CA LEU A 396 26.90 -24.41 -22.57
C LEU A 396 25.96 -24.34 -21.36
N GLU A 397 25.05 -23.37 -21.30
CA GLU A 397 24.07 -23.22 -20.23
C GLU A 397 22.65 -23.48 -20.75
N TYR A 398 21.93 -24.36 -20.07
CA TYR A 398 20.63 -24.86 -20.50
C TYR A 398 19.60 -24.79 -19.37
N ILE A 399 18.39 -24.37 -19.71
CA ILE A 399 17.20 -24.53 -18.87
C ILE A 399 16.54 -25.84 -19.24
N LEU A 400 16.43 -26.73 -18.25
CA LEU A 400 15.78 -28.02 -18.35
C LEU A 400 14.38 -27.92 -17.74
N SER A 401 13.39 -28.42 -18.45
CA SER A 401 12.03 -28.54 -17.93
C SER A 401 11.39 -29.82 -18.47
N VAL A 402 10.39 -30.33 -17.74
CA VAL A 402 9.58 -31.46 -18.19
C VAL A 402 8.14 -31.20 -17.78
N ASP A 403 7.22 -31.40 -18.72
CA ASP A 403 5.79 -31.36 -18.40
C ASP A 403 5.47 -32.60 -17.55
N VAL A 404 4.82 -32.41 -16.40
CA VAL A 404 4.46 -33.51 -15.49
C VAL A 404 2.96 -33.50 -15.23
N ASP A 405 2.31 -34.64 -15.45
CA ASP A 405 0.94 -34.90 -15.02
C ASP A 405 0.98 -35.78 -13.77
N THR A 406 0.53 -35.25 -12.64
CA THR A 406 0.52 -35.94 -11.34
C THR A 406 -0.66 -35.48 -10.50
N ASN A 407 -1.24 -36.40 -9.74
CA ASN A 407 -2.21 -36.10 -8.68
C ASN A 407 -1.54 -35.93 -7.29
N ASP A 408 -0.22 -35.96 -7.23
CA ASP A 408 0.54 -35.90 -5.98
C ASP A 408 1.26 -34.55 -5.83
N SER A 409 0.63 -33.63 -5.09
CA SER A 409 1.23 -32.32 -4.79
C SER A 409 2.51 -32.40 -3.96
N ALA A 410 2.80 -33.54 -3.33
CA ALA A 410 4.01 -33.74 -2.54
C ALA A 410 5.18 -34.30 -3.37
N ALA A 411 4.99 -34.60 -4.66
CA ALA A 411 6.03 -35.11 -5.54
C ALA A 411 7.30 -34.25 -5.52
N GLU A 412 8.45 -34.93 -5.61
CA GLU A 412 9.77 -34.31 -5.63
C GLU A 412 10.54 -34.74 -6.86
N TYR A 413 11.36 -33.85 -7.40
CA TYR A 413 12.08 -34.07 -8.65
C TYR A 413 13.57 -33.90 -8.49
N ARG A 414 14.34 -34.67 -9.23
CA ARG A 414 15.80 -34.64 -9.26
C ARG A 414 16.30 -34.69 -10.70
N TRP A 415 17.31 -33.90 -11.03
CA TRP A 415 17.92 -33.88 -12.35
C TRP A 415 19.36 -34.38 -12.32
N MET A 416 19.73 -35.17 -13.32
CA MET A 416 21.06 -35.73 -13.50
C MET A 416 21.45 -35.69 -14.98
N TYR A 417 22.76 -35.71 -15.26
CA TYR A 417 23.27 -35.98 -16.60
C TYR A 417 24.25 -37.15 -16.59
N TYR A 418 24.24 -37.93 -17.66
CA TYR A 418 25.28 -38.91 -17.96
C TYR A 418 26.24 -38.32 -19.00
N ASN A 419 27.51 -38.19 -18.65
CA ASN A 419 28.55 -37.80 -19.61
C ASN A 419 28.98 -39.05 -20.39
N VAL A 420 28.64 -39.09 -21.69
CA VAL A 420 28.90 -40.27 -22.54
C VAL A 420 30.40 -40.53 -22.72
N SER A 421 31.23 -39.49 -22.72
CA SER A 421 32.69 -39.64 -22.88
C SER A 421 33.37 -40.16 -21.61
N GLU A 422 32.90 -39.74 -20.42
CA GLU A 422 33.44 -40.17 -19.13
C GLU A 422 32.83 -41.50 -18.66
N GLY A 423 31.62 -41.82 -19.13
CA GLY A 423 30.86 -42.98 -18.69
C GLY A 423 30.31 -42.86 -17.26
N GLN A 424 30.00 -41.65 -16.81
CA GLN A 424 29.57 -41.38 -15.43
C GLN A 424 28.33 -40.49 -15.34
N TRP A 425 27.52 -40.75 -14.31
CA TRP A 425 26.39 -39.91 -13.91
C TRP A 425 26.84 -38.81 -12.97
N HIS A 426 26.25 -37.63 -13.15
CA HIS A 426 26.48 -36.44 -12.35
C HIS A 426 25.13 -35.81 -12.01
N THR A 427 25.02 -35.23 -10.81
CA THR A 427 23.81 -34.53 -10.36
C THR A 427 23.78 -33.11 -10.91
N ILE A 428 22.63 -32.69 -11.44
CA ILE A 428 22.35 -31.30 -11.83
C ILE A 428 21.70 -30.57 -10.64
N SER A 429 20.61 -31.15 -10.14
CA SER A 429 19.90 -30.66 -8.95
C SER A 429 19.37 -31.86 -8.17
N ASP A 430 19.46 -31.81 -6.84
CA ASP A 430 18.90 -32.86 -5.97
C ASP A 430 17.37 -32.70 -5.80
N TRP A 431 16.74 -33.58 -5.02
CA TRP A 431 15.30 -33.60 -4.76
C TRP A 431 14.73 -32.22 -4.37
N GLY A 432 13.79 -31.72 -5.15
CA GLY A 432 13.08 -30.46 -4.91
C GLY A 432 11.64 -30.47 -5.45
N LYS A 433 10.88 -29.40 -5.22
CA LYS A 433 9.46 -29.32 -5.64
C LYS A 433 9.23 -28.92 -7.09
N THR A 434 10.28 -28.54 -7.82
CA THR A 434 10.18 -28.07 -9.20
C THR A 434 10.67 -29.14 -10.17
N SER A 435 9.90 -29.36 -11.24
CA SER A 435 10.31 -30.20 -12.37
C SER A 435 11.37 -29.55 -13.26
N ASP A 436 11.72 -28.29 -13.00
CA ASP A 436 12.65 -27.48 -13.80
C ASP A 436 14.02 -27.37 -13.11
N SER A 437 15.08 -27.22 -13.90
CA SER A 437 16.44 -27.10 -13.41
C SER A 437 17.35 -26.33 -14.39
N TYR A 438 18.50 -25.88 -13.91
CA TYR A 438 19.53 -25.21 -14.71
C TYR A 438 20.75 -26.12 -14.80
N TRP A 439 21.21 -26.37 -16.02
CA TRP A 439 22.36 -27.23 -16.28
C TRP A 439 23.47 -26.48 -17.02
N TYR A 440 24.65 -26.50 -16.43
CA TYR A 440 25.90 -26.07 -17.06
C TYR A 440 26.61 -27.31 -17.58
N ALA A 441 26.59 -27.51 -18.89
CA ALA A 441 27.35 -28.61 -19.49
C ALA A 441 28.85 -28.35 -19.28
N PRO A 442 29.62 -29.32 -18.75
CA PRO A 442 31.03 -29.09 -18.45
C PRO A 442 31.86 -28.82 -19.70
N ASP A 443 31.52 -29.48 -20.82
CA ASP A 443 32.20 -29.36 -22.10
C ASP A 443 31.22 -29.57 -23.27
N THR A 444 31.71 -29.34 -24.50
CA THR A 444 31.00 -29.80 -25.71
C THR A 444 31.03 -31.32 -25.78
N GLY A 445 29.88 -31.95 -26.01
CA GLY A 445 29.79 -33.41 -26.05
C GLY A 445 28.37 -33.96 -26.06
N ASN A 446 28.27 -35.28 -26.04
CA ASN A 446 27.00 -36.00 -25.94
C ASN A 446 26.69 -36.33 -24.48
N TYR A 447 25.47 -36.04 -24.07
CA TYR A 447 24.97 -36.24 -22.72
C TYR A 447 23.62 -36.96 -22.76
N TRP A 448 23.29 -37.71 -21.71
CA TRP A 448 21.90 -38.10 -21.45
C TRP A 448 21.38 -37.29 -20.27
N LEU A 449 20.32 -36.53 -20.48
CA LEU A 449 19.65 -35.77 -19.43
C LEU A 449 18.54 -36.63 -18.85
N HIS A 450 18.50 -36.73 -17.53
CA HIS A 450 17.62 -37.63 -16.80
C HIS A 450 16.92 -36.88 -15.69
N VAL A 451 15.61 -37.09 -15.59
CA VAL A 451 14.76 -36.55 -14.52
C VAL A 451 14.07 -37.70 -13.81
N GLU A 452 14.08 -37.65 -12.48
CA GLU A 452 13.31 -38.56 -11.63
C GLU A 452 12.22 -37.79 -10.91
N ALA A 453 11.09 -38.43 -10.69
CA ALA A 453 10.01 -37.97 -9.81
C ALA A 453 9.79 -39.01 -8.72
N ARG A 454 9.82 -38.59 -7.46
CA ARG A 454 9.51 -39.40 -6.28
C ARG A 454 8.18 -38.94 -5.71
N LEU A 455 7.22 -39.85 -5.68
CA LEU A 455 5.90 -39.67 -5.08
C LEU A 455 5.98 -39.88 -3.56
N HIS A 456 4.96 -39.42 -2.81
CA HIS A 456 4.94 -39.53 -1.34
C HIS A 456 4.90 -40.98 -0.84
N ASP A 457 4.41 -41.91 -1.65
CA ASP A 457 4.40 -43.35 -1.34
C ASP A 457 5.78 -44.02 -1.55
N GLY A 458 6.77 -43.26 -2.01
CA GLY A 458 8.11 -43.73 -2.31
C GLY A 458 8.30 -44.27 -3.74
N THR A 459 7.24 -44.30 -4.55
CA THR A 459 7.33 -44.67 -5.96
C THR A 459 8.21 -43.67 -6.71
N VAL A 460 9.17 -44.18 -7.49
CA VAL A 460 10.04 -43.37 -8.34
C VAL A 460 9.79 -43.72 -9.81
N GLN A 461 9.52 -42.69 -10.61
CA GLN A 461 9.45 -42.77 -12.07
C GLN A 461 10.55 -41.88 -12.66
N SER A 462 10.94 -42.14 -13.91
CA SER A 462 11.96 -41.33 -14.56
C SER A 462 11.79 -41.21 -16.06
N ASN A 463 12.43 -40.20 -16.65
CA ASN A 463 12.51 -39.98 -18.08
C ASN A 463 13.94 -39.57 -18.48
N THR A 464 14.37 -39.95 -19.69
CA THR A 464 15.72 -39.70 -20.20
C THR A 464 15.70 -39.26 -21.66
N VAL A 465 16.49 -38.25 -22.01
CA VAL A 465 16.70 -37.82 -23.39
C VAL A 465 18.19 -37.66 -23.69
N SER A 466 18.61 -37.98 -24.91
CA SER A 466 19.96 -37.68 -25.38
C SER A 466 20.05 -36.22 -25.87
N TYR A 467 21.14 -35.54 -25.54
CA TYR A 467 21.40 -34.16 -25.98
C TYR A 467 22.88 -33.95 -26.32
N THR A 468 23.17 -33.16 -27.35
CA THR A 468 24.54 -32.78 -27.71
C THR A 468 24.76 -31.33 -27.32
N ALA A 469 25.51 -31.09 -26.24
CA ALA A 469 25.91 -29.75 -25.85
C ALA A 469 27.02 -29.26 -26.80
N GLN A 470 26.87 -28.04 -27.30
CA GLN A 470 27.84 -27.43 -28.21
C GLN A 470 28.15 -26.01 -27.76
N GLN A 471 29.44 -25.67 -27.80
CA GLN A 471 29.88 -24.31 -27.56
C GLN A 471 29.49 -23.40 -28.73
N TYR A 472 29.10 -22.16 -28.43
CA TYR A 472 28.92 -21.15 -29.45
C TYR A 472 30.24 -20.86 -30.19
N PRO A 473 30.19 -20.63 -31.51
CA PRO A 473 31.32 -20.11 -32.25
C PRO A 473 31.88 -18.84 -31.60
N PRO A 474 33.22 -18.63 -31.55
CA PRO A 474 33.82 -17.48 -30.86
C PRO A 474 33.32 -16.11 -31.37
N ASP A 475 33.00 -16.03 -32.66
CA ASP A 475 32.44 -14.85 -33.32
C ASP A 475 30.99 -14.56 -32.90
N LEU A 476 30.17 -15.60 -32.68
CA LEU A 476 28.83 -15.48 -32.08
C LEU A 476 28.93 -15.06 -30.60
N ALA A 477 29.81 -15.69 -29.82
CA ALA A 477 30.00 -15.36 -28.41
C ALA A 477 30.43 -13.89 -28.24
N ALA A 478 31.38 -13.41 -29.05
CA ALA A 478 31.80 -12.01 -29.06
C ALA A 478 30.65 -11.06 -29.47
N MET A 479 29.84 -11.45 -30.46
CA MET A 479 28.67 -10.68 -30.88
C MET A 479 27.60 -10.59 -29.78
N MET A 480 27.38 -11.65 -29.00
CA MET A 480 26.48 -11.65 -27.85
C MET A 480 26.93 -10.68 -26.76
N LEU A 481 28.22 -10.68 -26.42
CA LEU A 481 28.78 -9.72 -25.46
C LEU A 481 28.57 -8.28 -25.93
N TYR A 482 28.75 -8.01 -27.22
CA TYR A 482 28.45 -6.72 -27.81
C TYR A 482 26.96 -6.38 -27.74
N ALA A 483 26.07 -7.34 -28.05
CA ALA A 483 24.62 -7.14 -27.99
C ALA A 483 24.14 -6.75 -26.59
N ASN A 484 24.73 -7.32 -25.54
CA ASN A 484 24.41 -7.01 -24.14
C ASN A 484 24.71 -5.57 -23.73
N MET A 485 25.48 -4.82 -24.52
CA MET A 485 25.68 -3.38 -24.30
C MET A 485 24.51 -2.51 -24.78
N TYR A 486 23.56 -3.09 -25.52
CA TYR A 486 22.47 -2.35 -26.16
C TYR A 486 21.10 -2.91 -25.77
N SER A 487 20.12 -2.00 -25.72
CA SER A 487 18.71 -2.32 -25.54
C SER A 487 17.92 -2.18 -26.85
N SER A 488 16.72 -2.75 -26.86
CA SER A 488 15.79 -2.67 -27.99
C SER A 488 14.38 -2.39 -27.49
N SER A 489 13.61 -1.62 -28.26
CA SER A 489 12.19 -1.35 -27.94
C SER A 489 11.27 -2.51 -28.30
N THR A 490 11.84 -3.62 -28.75
CA THR A 490 11.14 -4.86 -29.10
C THR A 490 11.86 -6.02 -28.42
N PRO A 491 11.24 -7.20 -28.30
CA PRO A 491 11.91 -8.40 -27.78
C PRO A 491 13.07 -8.92 -28.63
N TYR A 492 13.46 -8.23 -29.71
CA TYR A 492 14.55 -8.62 -30.60
C TYR A 492 15.63 -7.55 -30.72
N ILE A 493 16.87 -7.95 -31.01
CA ILE A 493 17.96 -7.08 -31.46
C ILE A 493 18.70 -7.74 -32.63
N ILE A 494 19.08 -6.95 -33.64
CA ILE A 494 19.88 -7.40 -34.77
C ILE A 494 21.30 -6.82 -34.66
N MET A 495 22.30 -7.68 -34.73
CA MET A 495 23.71 -7.31 -34.74
C MET A 495 24.31 -7.62 -36.11
N VAL A 496 25.06 -6.69 -36.69
CA VAL A 496 25.77 -6.86 -37.97
C VAL A 496 27.24 -6.61 -37.75
N ASN A 497 28.05 -7.66 -37.86
CA ASN A 497 29.51 -7.56 -37.83
C ASN A 497 30.02 -7.51 -39.28
N ARG A 498 30.54 -6.36 -39.69
CA ARG A 498 30.99 -6.16 -41.08
C ARG A 498 32.29 -6.89 -41.39
N ASP A 499 33.18 -7.00 -40.41
CA ASP A 499 34.48 -7.66 -40.59
C ASP A 499 34.31 -9.17 -40.77
N ALA A 500 33.46 -9.78 -39.94
CA ALA A 500 33.12 -11.20 -40.05
C ALA A 500 32.10 -11.48 -41.17
N CYS A 501 31.45 -10.45 -41.72
CA CYS A 501 30.33 -10.56 -42.64
C CYS A 501 29.19 -11.44 -42.06
N LYS A 502 28.82 -11.18 -40.80
CA LYS A 502 27.80 -11.95 -40.05
C LYS A 502 26.65 -11.09 -39.59
N VAL A 503 25.45 -11.67 -39.58
CA VAL A 503 24.26 -11.12 -38.90
C VAL A 503 23.85 -12.07 -37.79
N GLY A 504 23.75 -11.56 -36.57
CA GLY A 504 23.14 -12.24 -35.43
C GLY A 504 21.80 -11.61 -35.08
N ILE A 505 20.81 -12.44 -34.79
CA ILE A 505 19.51 -12.01 -34.28
C ILE A 505 19.34 -12.65 -32.92
N PHE A 506 19.01 -11.82 -31.92
CA PHE A 506 18.83 -12.25 -30.55
C PHE A 506 17.44 -11.86 -30.05
N GLN A 507 16.92 -12.64 -29.11
CA GLN A 507 15.64 -12.41 -28.45
C GLN A 507 15.83 -12.33 -26.93
N GLY A 508 15.08 -11.46 -26.26
CA GLY A 508 15.22 -11.19 -24.83
C GLY A 508 15.29 -9.70 -24.52
N TRP A 509 16.20 -9.33 -23.61
CA TRP A 509 16.43 -7.96 -23.16
C TRP A 509 17.93 -7.70 -22.94
N GLN A 510 18.29 -6.43 -22.72
CA GLN A 510 19.68 -6.03 -22.48
C GLN A 510 20.29 -6.81 -21.30
N GLY A 511 21.40 -7.50 -21.55
CA GLY A 511 22.09 -8.35 -20.57
C GLY A 511 21.60 -9.80 -20.52
N GLY A 512 20.49 -10.13 -21.18
CA GLY A 512 19.87 -11.45 -21.24
C GLY A 512 19.41 -11.82 -22.65
N TRP A 513 20.21 -11.50 -23.66
CA TRP A 513 19.93 -11.83 -25.06
C TRP A 513 20.28 -13.29 -25.39
N SER A 514 19.35 -14.05 -25.94
CA SER A 514 19.58 -15.42 -26.45
C SER A 514 19.62 -15.45 -27.99
N PRO A 515 20.57 -16.16 -28.62
CA PRO A 515 20.69 -16.20 -30.08
C PRO A 515 19.53 -16.98 -30.71
N VAL A 516 18.90 -16.38 -31.72
CA VAL A 516 17.83 -17.00 -32.53
C VAL A 516 18.33 -17.37 -33.92
N MET A 517 19.13 -16.49 -34.54
CA MET A 517 19.74 -16.75 -35.86
C MET A 517 21.18 -16.25 -35.86
N TYR A 518 22.08 -17.00 -36.51
CA TYR A 518 23.44 -16.57 -36.81
C TYR A 518 23.81 -16.92 -38.24
N MET A 519 24.02 -15.90 -39.08
CA MET A 519 23.95 -16.04 -40.54
C MET A 519 25.10 -15.32 -41.24
N ASP A 520 25.60 -15.90 -42.34
CA ASP A 520 26.45 -15.18 -43.29
C ASP A 520 25.67 -14.10 -44.03
N CYS A 521 26.32 -12.96 -44.27
CA CYS A 521 25.76 -11.86 -45.05
C CYS A 521 26.79 -11.25 -46.01
N THR A 522 26.30 -10.47 -46.97
CA THR A 522 27.14 -9.60 -47.80
C THR A 522 26.99 -8.17 -47.33
N VAL A 523 28.08 -7.55 -46.89
CA VAL A 523 28.09 -6.12 -46.55
C VAL A 523 28.60 -5.27 -47.72
N GLY A 524 28.54 -3.95 -47.57
CA GLY A 524 29.05 -2.99 -48.54
C GLY A 524 30.55 -3.13 -48.74
N LYS A 525 31.01 -3.12 -50.00
CA LYS A 525 32.44 -3.09 -50.33
C LYS A 525 33.09 -1.81 -49.77
N PRO A 526 34.43 -1.76 -49.59
CA PRO A 526 35.10 -0.61 -48.99
C PRO A 526 34.80 0.75 -49.63
N SER A 527 34.55 0.80 -50.94
CA SER A 527 34.21 2.06 -51.64
C SER A 527 32.76 2.50 -51.48
N THR A 528 31.87 1.64 -50.98
CA THR A 528 30.46 1.92 -50.66
C THR A 528 30.05 1.09 -49.44
N PRO A 529 30.63 1.38 -48.25
CA PRO A 529 30.54 0.52 -47.09
C PRO A 529 29.12 0.50 -46.50
N THR A 530 28.78 -0.60 -45.82
CA THR A 530 27.60 -0.61 -44.93
C THR A 530 27.85 0.35 -43.78
N VAL A 531 26.86 1.21 -43.53
CA VAL A 531 26.92 2.24 -42.49
C VAL A 531 27.08 1.62 -41.10
N SER A 532 27.99 2.16 -40.29
CA SER A 532 28.14 1.80 -38.87
C SER A 532 27.20 2.63 -38.00
N GLY A 533 26.76 2.06 -36.88
CA GLY A 533 26.03 2.78 -35.86
C GLY A 533 24.89 1.96 -35.27
N VAL A 534 24.07 2.64 -34.49
CA VAL A 534 22.86 2.09 -33.88
C VAL A 534 21.65 2.66 -34.61
N PHE A 535 20.82 1.78 -35.14
CA PHE A 535 19.67 2.09 -35.97
C PHE A 535 18.43 1.33 -35.51
N ARG A 536 17.33 1.48 -36.24
CA ARG A 536 16.08 0.78 -35.96
C ARG A 536 15.44 0.26 -37.23
N VAL A 537 14.82 -0.91 -37.13
CA VAL A 537 14.02 -1.48 -38.22
C VAL A 537 12.87 -0.53 -38.56
N GLY A 538 12.78 -0.14 -39.83
CA GLY A 538 11.78 0.79 -40.36
C GLY A 538 10.77 0.10 -41.26
N SER A 539 10.63 0.65 -42.47
CA SER A 539 9.72 0.12 -43.50
C SER A 539 10.21 -1.21 -44.06
N ARG A 540 9.31 -1.95 -44.71
CA ARG A 540 9.63 -3.21 -45.38
C ARG A 540 8.82 -3.35 -46.67
N GLY A 541 9.28 -4.19 -47.60
CA GLY A 541 8.54 -4.47 -48.82
C GLY A 541 8.94 -5.77 -49.50
N TYR A 542 8.06 -6.23 -50.40
CA TYR A 542 8.19 -7.54 -51.03
C TYR A 542 9.40 -7.65 -51.96
N TYR A 543 9.65 -6.65 -52.81
CA TYR A 543 10.88 -6.54 -53.58
C TYR A 543 11.16 -5.08 -53.96
N PHE A 544 12.37 -4.83 -54.45
CA PHE A 544 12.72 -3.65 -55.25
C PHE A 544 13.68 -4.05 -56.37
N ASP A 545 13.68 -3.25 -57.45
CA ASP A 545 14.60 -3.44 -58.58
C ASP A 545 15.67 -2.35 -58.56
N SER A 546 16.94 -2.72 -58.72
CA SER A 546 18.08 -1.81 -58.71
C SER A 546 19.23 -2.37 -59.56
N TYR A 547 19.81 -1.54 -60.44
CA TYR A 547 20.93 -1.90 -61.32
C TYR A 547 20.73 -3.21 -62.12
N GLY A 548 19.50 -3.47 -62.59
CA GLY A 548 19.17 -4.69 -63.34
C GLY A 548 18.97 -5.95 -62.49
N SER A 549 19.06 -5.82 -61.16
CA SER A 549 18.79 -6.90 -60.20
C SER A 549 17.50 -6.65 -59.42
N ARG A 550 16.85 -7.74 -59.00
CA ARG A 550 15.72 -7.78 -58.08
C ARG A 550 16.18 -8.28 -56.72
N CYS A 551 15.77 -7.56 -55.69
CA CYS A 551 16.07 -7.86 -54.29
C CYS A 551 14.76 -8.11 -53.55
N PHE A 552 14.59 -9.31 -52.99
CA PHE A 552 13.37 -9.71 -52.28
C PHE A 552 13.47 -9.44 -50.77
N TRP A 553 12.30 -9.33 -50.13
CA TRP A 553 12.11 -9.28 -48.68
C TRP A 553 12.93 -8.18 -48.00
N TRP A 554 12.84 -6.96 -48.53
CA TRP A 554 13.67 -5.88 -48.01
C TRP A 554 13.09 -5.34 -46.70
N THR A 555 13.98 -5.09 -45.76
CA THR A 555 13.69 -4.51 -44.44
C THR A 555 14.67 -3.36 -44.20
N GLN A 556 14.15 -2.14 -44.08
CA GLN A 556 14.97 -0.94 -43.90
C GLN A 556 15.50 -0.85 -42.47
N PHE A 557 16.75 -0.41 -42.31
CA PHE A 557 17.28 -0.02 -41.01
C PHE A 557 17.82 1.41 -40.98
N TYR A 558 18.24 1.99 -42.11
CA TYR A 558 18.66 3.40 -42.15
C TYR A 558 18.60 3.96 -43.57
N GLY A 559 17.79 4.96 -43.87
CA GLY A 559 17.73 5.57 -45.22
C GLY A 559 17.60 4.51 -46.33
N ASN A 560 18.56 4.45 -47.26
CA ASN A 560 18.62 3.44 -48.32
C ASN A 560 19.44 2.17 -47.96
N TYR A 561 19.80 2.00 -46.69
CA TYR A 561 20.48 0.81 -46.17
C TYR A 561 19.43 -0.19 -45.67
N LEU A 562 19.39 -1.34 -46.35
CA LEU A 562 18.37 -2.35 -46.20
C LEU A 562 19.02 -3.71 -45.90
N PHE A 563 18.36 -4.53 -45.10
CA PHE A 563 18.48 -5.99 -45.21
C PHE A 563 17.65 -6.44 -46.39
N HIS A 564 18.18 -7.29 -47.27
CA HIS A 564 17.41 -7.89 -48.36
C HIS A 564 18.04 -9.20 -48.83
N SER A 565 17.36 -9.94 -49.70
CA SER A 565 17.92 -11.16 -50.28
C SER A 565 19.21 -10.90 -51.07
N VAL A 566 19.97 -11.94 -51.36
CA VAL A 566 20.94 -11.96 -52.46
C VAL A 566 20.29 -11.54 -53.79
N LEU A 567 21.08 -11.29 -54.83
CA LEU A 567 20.59 -10.68 -56.06
C LEU A 567 19.93 -11.71 -56.97
N TYR A 568 18.78 -11.36 -57.53
CA TYR A 568 18.05 -12.14 -58.54
C TYR A 568 17.87 -11.32 -59.82
N TYR A 569 17.62 -11.98 -60.94
CA TYR A 569 17.07 -11.33 -62.12
C TYR A 569 15.56 -11.08 -61.92
N PRO A 570 14.93 -10.13 -62.64
CA PRO A 570 13.50 -9.87 -62.53
C PRO A 570 12.59 -11.08 -62.83
N ASN A 571 13.10 -12.08 -63.56
CA ASN A 571 12.43 -13.35 -63.83
C ASN A 571 12.51 -14.35 -62.65
N GLY A 572 13.14 -13.97 -61.54
CA GLY A 572 13.30 -14.78 -60.33
C GLY A 572 14.51 -15.73 -60.32
N SER A 573 15.33 -15.79 -61.36
CA SER A 573 16.54 -16.62 -61.35
C SER A 573 17.68 -15.98 -60.56
N LEU A 574 18.50 -16.78 -59.87
CA LEU A 574 19.61 -16.29 -59.05
C LEU A 574 20.66 -15.59 -59.92
N MET A 575 20.99 -14.35 -59.57
CA MET A 575 22.01 -13.55 -60.26
C MET A 575 23.36 -13.60 -59.54
N ASP A 576 23.38 -13.35 -58.24
CA ASP A 576 24.58 -13.46 -57.40
C ASP A 576 24.18 -13.84 -55.97
N GLY A 577 24.47 -15.08 -55.59
CA GLY A 577 24.12 -15.68 -54.29
C GLY A 577 25.21 -15.64 -53.23
N ARG A 578 26.35 -14.96 -53.48
CA ARG A 578 27.50 -14.99 -52.57
C ARG A 578 27.22 -14.19 -51.29
N VAL A 579 27.50 -14.81 -50.15
CA VAL A 579 27.49 -14.22 -48.79
C VAL A 579 28.85 -14.46 -48.11
N GLY A 580 29.09 -13.87 -46.94
CA GLY A 580 30.35 -13.97 -46.21
C GLY A 580 31.48 -13.09 -46.75
N MET A 581 31.13 -12.01 -47.47
CA MET A 581 32.11 -11.11 -48.09
C MET A 581 31.54 -9.71 -48.37
N ALA A 582 32.41 -8.71 -48.53
CA ALA A 582 32.02 -7.32 -48.81
C ALA A 582 31.90 -7.04 -50.32
N LEU A 583 30.67 -6.95 -50.85
CA LEU A 583 30.40 -6.74 -52.28
C LEU A 583 29.30 -5.73 -52.58
N SER A 584 28.47 -5.35 -51.60
CA SER A 584 27.26 -4.57 -51.86
C SER A 584 27.54 -3.07 -52.03
N HIS A 585 26.51 -2.31 -52.38
CA HIS A 585 26.53 -0.84 -52.40
C HIS A 585 26.03 -0.23 -51.07
N GLY A 586 26.17 -0.96 -49.96
CA GLY A 586 25.84 -0.50 -48.60
C GLY A 586 24.80 -1.38 -47.89
N CYS A 587 23.89 -2.02 -48.62
CA CYS A 587 22.90 -2.94 -48.03
C CYS A 587 23.52 -4.22 -47.46
N VAL A 588 22.81 -4.88 -46.56
CA VAL A 588 23.18 -6.19 -46.01
C VAL A 588 22.40 -7.27 -46.75
N ARG A 589 23.10 -8.06 -47.58
CA ARG A 589 22.47 -9.14 -48.36
C ARG A 589 22.48 -10.45 -47.59
N LEU A 590 21.38 -11.18 -47.63
CA LEU A 590 21.21 -12.47 -46.94
C LEU A 590 20.68 -13.52 -47.91
N GLN A 591 20.87 -14.80 -47.60
CA GLN A 591 20.13 -15.85 -48.31
C GLN A 591 18.62 -15.56 -48.25
N ILE A 592 17.87 -15.96 -49.29
CA ILE A 592 16.49 -15.51 -49.46
C ILE A 592 15.59 -15.88 -48.28
N ASP A 593 15.77 -17.08 -47.71
CA ASP A 593 15.00 -17.55 -46.56
C ASP A 593 15.34 -16.76 -45.29
N ASN A 594 16.61 -16.41 -45.10
CA ASN A 594 17.06 -15.58 -43.97
C ASN A 594 16.50 -14.14 -44.07
N ALA A 595 16.54 -13.56 -45.27
CA ALA A 595 15.93 -12.24 -45.52
C ALA A 595 14.41 -12.27 -45.27
N LYS A 596 13.74 -13.34 -45.71
CA LYS A 596 12.32 -13.54 -45.47
C LYS A 596 12.01 -13.71 -43.98
N TRP A 597 12.82 -14.46 -43.24
CA TRP A 597 12.63 -14.65 -41.82
C TRP A 597 12.70 -13.32 -41.07
N ILE A 598 13.65 -12.44 -41.40
CA ILE A 598 13.71 -11.08 -40.84
C ILE A 598 12.44 -10.29 -41.20
N TYR A 599 12.04 -10.31 -42.47
CA TYR A 599 10.87 -9.60 -42.97
C TYR A 599 9.58 -10.01 -42.26
N ASP A 600 9.41 -11.30 -41.98
CA ASP A 600 8.21 -11.87 -41.35
C ASP A 600 8.21 -11.68 -39.82
N ASN A 601 9.35 -11.89 -39.15
CA ASN A 601 9.39 -12.07 -37.69
C ASN A 601 9.87 -10.84 -36.91
N ILE A 602 10.66 -9.95 -37.52
CA ILE A 602 11.25 -8.83 -36.80
C ILE A 602 10.30 -7.61 -36.81
N PRO A 603 9.84 -7.13 -35.64
CA PRO A 603 8.97 -5.96 -35.58
C PRO A 603 9.69 -4.67 -36.00
N SER A 604 8.93 -3.68 -36.49
CA SER A 604 9.47 -2.34 -36.69
C SER A 604 9.81 -1.71 -35.33
N GLY A 605 10.89 -0.93 -35.28
CA GLY A 605 11.46 -0.40 -34.04
C GLY A 605 12.57 -1.26 -33.43
N THR A 606 12.74 -2.52 -33.84
CA THR A 606 13.85 -3.38 -33.38
C THR A 606 15.20 -2.68 -33.58
N THR A 607 16.02 -2.60 -32.53
CA THR A 607 17.38 -2.05 -32.61
C THR A 607 18.24 -2.87 -33.56
N VAL A 608 18.99 -2.18 -34.42
CA VAL A 608 19.99 -2.76 -35.33
C VAL A 608 21.33 -2.12 -35.03
N VAL A 609 22.32 -2.90 -34.60
CA VAL A 609 23.68 -2.41 -34.34
C VAL A 609 24.60 -2.92 -35.44
N VAL A 610 25.24 -1.99 -36.17
CA VAL A 610 26.21 -2.32 -37.21
C VAL A 610 27.59 -1.84 -36.78
N TYR A 611 28.55 -2.75 -36.71
CA TYR A 611 29.92 -2.48 -36.26
C TYR A 611 30.97 -3.00 -37.23
#